data_AF-A0A7C5GTT9-F1
#
_entry.id   AF-A0A7C5GTT9-F1
#
_cell.length_a   1.000
_cell.length_b   1.000
_cell.length_c   1.000
_cell.angle_alpha   90.00
_cell.angle_beta   90.00
_cell.angle_gamma   90.00
#
_symmetry.space_group_name_H-M   'P 1'
#
loop_
_entity.id
_entity.type
_entity.pdbx_description
1 polymer ?
#
loop_
_entity_poly.entity_id
_entity_poly.type
_entity_poly.pdbx_seq_one_letter_code
_entity_poly.pdbx_strand_id
1 'polypeptide(L)'
;MEDKRKPEDVLEESPKEHMELGIMYYVNGKIDEAIDELKKAIRLKPDYVAAFFNLAAILKEAGRIEELEKIKKEVAEAVSLSLIRARAEESKDPKVHLELGVLFYIQGRYDEAEAELRKAIELNPDYTLAYYNLAVLLREIGRHKEAEEHFKKSEK
;
A
#
# COMPACT_ATOMS: atom_id res chain seq x y z
N MET A 1 30.42 40.02 11.71
CA MET A 1 29.03 39.64 11.38
C MET A 1 29.08 38.19 10.98
N GLU A 2 28.73 37.32 11.92
CA GLU A 2 28.86 35.87 11.76
C GLU A 2 27.77 35.33 10.84
N ASP A 3 28.26 34.51 9.92
CA ASP A 3 27.57 33.60 9.03
C ASP A 3 26.50 32.79 9.78
N LYS A 4 25.24 33.23 9.67
CA LYS A 4 24.08 32.47 10.13
C LYS A 4 23.65 31.48 9.04
N ARG A 5 24.49 30.48 8.78
CA ARG A 5 24.02 29.19 8.25
C ARG A 5 23.00 28.66 9.25
N LYS A 6 21.73 28.58 8.83
CA LYS A 6 20.67 27.97 9.64
C LYS A 6 21.06 26.51 9.88
N PRO A 7 21.18 26.04 11.13
CA PRO A 7 21.16 24.61 11.40
C PRO A 7 19.74 24.13 11.10
N GLU A 8 19.60 22.92 10.56
CA GLU A 8 18.33 22.22 10.33
C GLU A 8 17.72 22.33 8.90
N ASP A 9 18.55 22.16 7.87
CA ASP A 9 18.19 21.24 6.79
C ASP A 9 18.45 19.80 7.29
N VAL A 10 17.80 19.41 8.39
CA VAL A 10 17.63 17.98 8.67
C VAL A 10 16.69 17.53 7.57
N LEU A 11 17.24 16.88 6.54
CA LEU A 11 16.45 16.06 5.63
C LEU A 11 15.60 15.16 6.53
N GLU A 12 14.33 15.53 6.73
CA GLU A 12 13.34 14.64 7.30
C GLU A 12 13.33 13.44 6.36
N GLU A 13 14.02 12.37 6.76
CA GLU A 13 14.16 11.15 5.95
C GLU A 13 12.78 10.70 5.53
N SER A 14 12.40 11.03 4.30
CA SER A 14 11.02 10.86 3.88
C SER A 14 10.81 9.40 3.48
N PRO A 15 9.62 8.82 3.68
CA PRO A 15 9.31 7.49 3.15
C PRO A 15 9.65 7.37 1.65
N LYS A 16 9.50 8.48 0.91
CA LYS A 16 9.82 8.58 -0.51
C LYS A 16 11.32 8.46 -0.79
N GLU A 17 12.17 9.14 -0.03
CA GLU A 17 13.63 9.06 -0.20
C GLU A 17 14.15 7.65 0.07
N HIS A 18 13.68 7.00 1.13
CA HIS A 18 14.02 5.60 1.39
C HIS A 18 13.55 4.66 0.27
N MET A 19 12.38 4.91 -0.32
CA MET A 19 11.92 4.14 -1.47
C MET A 19 12.82 4.35 -2.69
N GLU A 20 13.16 5.59 -3.02
CA GLU A 20 14.03 5.93 -4.15
C GLU A 20 15.43 5.33 -3.96
N LEU A 21 15.98 5.40 -2.75
CA LEU A 21 17.28 4.80 -2.43
C LEU A 21 17.24 3.27 -2.53
N GLY A 22 16.14 2.64 -2.09
CA GLY A 22 15.93 1.20 -2.24
C GLY A 22 15.92 0.77 -3.71
N ILE A 23 15.26 1.53 -4.59
CA ILE A 23 15.29 1.28 -6.05
C ILE A 23 16.72 1.42 -6.59
N MET A 24 17.46 2.46 -6.17
CA MET A 24 18.84 2.67 -6.61
C MET A 24 19.78 1.54 -6.18
N TYR A 25 19.62 1.02 -4.96
CA TYR A 25 20.38 -0.14 -4.51
C TYR A 25 20.05 -1.40 -5.32
N TYR A 26 18.77 -1.63 -5.63
CA TYR A 26 18.35 -2.76 -6.44
C TYR A 26 18.95 -2.71 -7.86
N VAL A 27 18.90 -1.55 -8.52
CA VAL A 27 19.52 -1.35 -9.85
C VAL A 27 21.02 -1.64 -9.83
N ASN A 28 21.69 -1.37 -8.70
CA ASN A 28 23.11 -1.65 -8.50
C ASN A 28 23.40 -3.10 -8.04
N GLY A 29 22.40 -3.98 -8.02
CA GLY A 29 22.53 -5.39 -7.60
C GLY A 29 22.68 -5.60 -6.09
N LYS A 30 22.51 -4.54 -5.29
CA LYS A 30 22.63 -4.54 -3.84
C LYS A 30 21.29 -4.88 -3.19
N ILE A 31 20.93 -6.16 -3.27
CA ILE A 31 19.60 -6.65 -2.92
C ILE A 31 19.26 -6.46 -1.43
N ASP A 32 20.20 -6.71 -0.53
CA ASP A 32 19.96 -6.57 0.91
C ASP A 32 19.78 -5.10 1.31
N GLU A 33 20.62 -4.21 0.79
CA GLU A 33 20.47 -2.77 1.04
C GLU A 33 19.17 -2.21 0.45
N ALA A 34 18.74 -2.70 -0.72
CA ALA A 34 17.46 -2.33 -1.31
C ALA A 34 16.28 -2.71 -0.42
N ILE A 35 16.31 -3.94 0.12
CA ILE A 35 15.30 -4.45 1.04
C ILE A 35 15.24 -3.60 2.31
N ASP A 36 16.40 -3.25 2.88
CA ASP A 36 16.45 -2.49 4.12
C ASP A 36 15.91 -1.07 3.97
N GLU A 37 16.23 -0.38 2.88
CA GLU A 37 15.69 0.95 2.59
C GLU A 37 14.17 0.92 2.36
N LEU A 38 13.67 -0.06 1.60
CA LEU A 38 12.22 -0.19 1.39
C LEU A 38 11.47 -0.57 2.68
N LYS A 39 12.09 -1.35 3.57
CA LYS A 39 11.54 -1.59 4.92
C LYS A 39 11.46 -0.31 5.74
N LYS A 40 12.47 0.57 5.68
CA LYS A 40 12.42 1.87 6.36
C LYS A 40 11.28 2.73 5.82
N ALA A 41 11.12 2.79 4.49
CA ALA A 41 10.01 3.49 3.86
C ALA A 41 8.64 3.00 4.38
N ILE A 42 8.46 1.69 4.50
CA ILE A 42 7.23 1.08 5.04
C ILE A 42 7.08 1.34 6.55
N ARG A 43 8.16 1.34 7.34
CA ARG A 43 8.06 1.67 8.77
C ARG A 43 7.62 3.12 9.00
N LEU A 44 8.12 4.05 8.18
CA LEU A 44 7.77 5.47 8.27
C LEU A 44 6.36 5.73 7.73
N LYS A 45 5.94 4.98 6.71
CA LYS A 45 4.60 5.05 6.15
C LYS A 45 4.07 3.63 5.87
N PRO A 46 3.36 3.01 6.83
CA PRO A 46 2.88 1.64 6.70
C PRO A 46 1.88 1.42 5.55
N ASP A 47 1.13 2.44 5.18
CA ASP A 47 0.21 2.47 4.03
C ASP A 47 0.92 2.81 2.71
N TYR A 48 2.26 2.78 2.66
CA TYR A 48 2.98 3.16 1.44
C TYR A 48 3.01 2.03 0.41
N VAL A 49 1.90 1.91 -0.32
CA VAL A 49 1.64 0.88 -1.33
C VAL A 49 2.79 0.72 -2.33
N ALA A 50 3.36 1.83 -2.82
CA ALA A 50 4.47 1.80 -3.77
C ALA A 50 5.74 1.14 -3.21
N ALA A 51 6.13 1.49 -1.97
CA ALA A 51 7.29 0.89 -1.30
C ALA A 51 7.07 -0.60 -1.01
N PHE A 52 5.86 -0.98 -0.60
CA PHE A 52 5.49 -2.37 -0.39
C PHE A 52 5.56 -3.20 -1.69
N PHE A 53 5.05 -2.69 -2.81
CA PHE A 53 5.13 -3.41 -4.09
C PHE A 53 6.58 -3.61 -4.55
N ASN A 54 7.42 -2.57 -4.45
CA ASN A 54 8.84 -2.68 -4.79
C ASN A 54 9.54 -3.74 -3.91
N LEU A 55 9.27 -3.72 -2.60
CA LEU A 55 9.85 -4.69 -1.68
C LEU A 55 9.36 -6.12 -1.96
N ALA A 56 8.08 -6.28 -2.26
CA ALA A 56 7.49 -7.57 -2.58
C ALA A 56 8.06 -8.17 -3.88
N ALA A 57 8.31 -7.34 -4.90
CA ALA A 57 8.95 -7.78 -6.13
C ALA A 57 10.39 -8.27 -5.86
N ILE A 58 11.18 -7.47 -5.15
CA ILE A 58 12.58 -7.78 -4.84
C ILE A 58 12.68 -9.05 -3.97
N LEU A 59 11.84 -9.19 -2.95
CA LEU A 59 11.84 -10.39 -2.09
C LEU A 59 11.43 -11.65 -2.86
N LYS A 60 10.49 -11.56 -3.81
CA LYS A 60 10.13 -12.70 -4.68
C LYS A 60 11.28 -13.09 -5.59
N GLU A 61 11.94 -12.12 -6.22
CA GLU A 61 13.09 -12.38 -7.10
C GLU A 61 14.26 -12.99 -6.33
N ALA A 62 14.50 -12.51 -5.10
CA ALA A 62 15.51 -13.07 -4.21
C ALA A 62 15.12 -14.43 -3.58
N GLY A 63 13.92 -14.95 -3.85
CA GLY A 63 13.41 -16.20 -3.27
C GLY A 63 13.09 -16.14 -1.77
N ARG A 64 13.05 -14.94 -1.18
CA ARG A 64 12.83 -14.70 0.27
C ARG A 64 11.34 -14.64 0.60
N ILE A 65 10.63 -15.71 0.26
CA ILE A 65 9.16 -15.78 0.35
C ILE A 65 8.69 -15.72 1.80
N GLU A 66 9.38 -16.37 2.74
CA GLU A 66 9.02 -16.34 4.16
C GLU A 66 9.05 -14.92 4.74
N GLU A 67 10.04 -14.13 4.32
CA GLU A 67 10.19 -12.75 4.77
C GLU A 67 9.10 -11.85 4.17
N LEU A 68 8.73 -12.08 2.90
CA LEU A 68 7.58 -11.42 2.31
C LEU A 68 6.29 -11.70 3.08
N GLU A 69 6.04 -12.95 3.47
CA GLU A 69 4.85 -13.31 4.25
C GLU A 69 4.86 -12.65 5.64
N LYS A 70 6.03 -12.48 6.26
CA LYS A 70 6.14 -11.72 7.51
C LYS A 70 5.82 -10.24 7.31
N ILE A 71 6.41 -9.61 6.28
CA ILE A 71 6.19 -8.18 6.00
C ILE A 71 4.73 -7.91 5.63
N LYS A 72 4.10 -8.78 4.86
CA LYS A 72 2.65 -8.70 4.57
C LYS A 72 1.81 -8.61 5.84
N LYS A 73 2.12 -9.43 6.85
CA LYS A 73 1.41 -9.42 8.14
C LYS A 73 1.65 -8.12 8.92
N GLU A 74 2.90 -7.68 9.00
CA GLU A 74 3.27 -6.44 9.70
C GLU A 74 2.61 -5.21 9.05
N VAL A 75 2.64 -5.11 7.72
CA VAL A 75 1.97 -4.05 6.96
C VAL A 75 0.46 -4.11 7.17
N ALA A 76 -0.14 -5.30 7.09
CA ALA A 76 -1.57 -5.44 7.33
C ALA A 76 -1.95 -4.99 8.75
N GLU A 77 -1.20 -5.37 9.78
CA GLU A 77 -1.48 -4.94 11.15
C GLU A 77 -1.34 -3.42 11.32
N ALA A 78 -0.25 -2.83 10.81
CA ALA A 78 0.00 -1.40 10.92
C ALA A 78 -1.04 -0.56 10.15
N VAL A 79 -1.41 -0.99 8.95
CA VAL A 79 -2.48 -0.37 8.15
C VAL A 79 -3.84 -0.56 8.82
N SER A 80 -4.11 -1.71 9.46
CA SER A 80 -5.33 -1.91 10.26
C SER A 80 -5.46 -0.88 11.37
N LEU A 81 -4.39 -0.66 12.15
CA LEU A 81 -4.40 0.29 13.24
C LEU A 81 -4.60 1.73 12.76
N SER A 82 -3.93 2.10 11.66
CA SER A 82 -4.09 3.42 11.04
C SER A 82 -5.53 3.66 10.57
N LEU A 83 -6.11 2.68 9.87
CA LEU A 83 -7.43 2.83 9.28
C LEU A 83 -8.58 2.66 10.29
N ILE A 84 -8.40 1.86 11.35
CA ILE A 84 -9.34 1.83 12.48
C ILE A 84 -9.45 3.22 13.12
N ARG A 85 -8.33 3.96 13.26
CA ARG A 85 -8.35 5.35 13.73
C ARG A 85 -9.06 6.27 12.74
N ALA A 86 -8.74 6.17 11.44
CA ALA A 86 -9.40 6.96 10.41
C ALA A 86 -10.92 6.70 10.31
N ARG A 87 -11.34 5.45 10.52
CA ARG A 87 -12.76 5.05 10.56
C ARG A 87 -13.46 5.53 11.83
N ALA A 88 -12.78 5.49 12.97
CA ALA A 88 -13.31 6.01 14.24
C ALA A 88 -13.64 7.52 14.17
N GLU A 89 -13.03 8.22 13.22
CA GLU A 89 -13.30 9.63 12.91
C GLU A 89 -14.42 9.82 11.83
N GLU A 90 -15.19 8.76 11.51
CA GLU A 90 -16.23 8.77 10.45
C GLU A 90 -15.74 9.39 9.13
N SER A 91 -14.52 9.04 8.71
CA SER A 91 -13.93 9.62 7.50
C SER A 91 -14.80 9.39 6.27
N LYS A 92 -15.19 10.48 5.61
CA LYS A 92 -15.87 10.48 4.30
C LYS A 92 -14.87 10.42 3.13
N ASP A 93 -13.59 10.21 3.41
CA ASP A 93 -12.56 10.10 2.40
C ASP A 93 -12.63 8.70 1.73
N PRO A 94 -12.96 8.62 0.42
CA PRO A 94 -12.99 7.35 -0.32
C PRO A 94 -11.66 6.59 -0.26
N LYS A 95 -10.54 7.28 -0.07
CA LYS A 95 -9.22 6.66 0.02
C LYS A 95 -9.08 5.78 1.28
N VAL A 96 -9.66 6.18 2.41
CA VAL A 96 -9.62 5.39 3.64
C VAL A 96 -10.34 4.06 3.45
N HIS A 97 -11.51 4.11 2.79
CA HIS A 97 -12.29 2.91 2.47
C HIS A 97 -11.57 2.01 1.46
N LEU A 98 -10.87 2.58 0.47
CA LEU A 98 -10.04 1.80 -0.45
C LEU A 98 -8.94 1.04 0.30
N GLU A 99 -8.21 1.73 1.17
CA GLU A 99 -7.10 1.16 1.92
C GLU A 99 -7.59 0.09 2.91
N LEU A 100 -8.78 0.26 3.51
CA LEU A 100 -9.43 -0.76 4.35
C LEU A 100 -9.80 -1.99 3.54
N GLY A 101 -10.31 -1.79 2.32
CA GLY A 101 -10.61 -2.86 1.39
C GLY A 101 -9.40 -3.72 1.06
N VAL A 102 -8.29 -3.08 0.70
CA VAL A 102 -7.02 -3.76 0.39
C VAL A 102 -6.48 -4.51 1.62
N LEU A 103 -6.58 -3.89 2.79
CA LEU A 103 -6.16 -4.50 4.03
C LEU A 103 -6.94 -5.80 4.33
N PHE A 104 -8.27 -5.73 4.29
CA PHE A 104 -9.10 -6.91 4.55
C PHE A 104 -8.84 -8.01 3.51
N TYR A 105 -8.56 -7.64 2.26
CA TYR A 105 -8.11 -8.59 1.24
C TYR A 105 -6.82 -9.30 1.63
N ILE A 106 -5.80 -8.58 2.11
CA ILE A 106 -4.53 -9.19 2.57
C ILE A 106 -4.76 -10.10 3.79
N GLN A 107 -5.73 -9.78 4.64
CA GLN A 107 -6.12 -10.61 5.78
C GLN A 107 -7.00 -11.82 5.40
N GLY A 108 -7.39 -11.97 4.13
CA GLY A 108 -8.32 -13.02 3.68
C GLY A 108 -9.78 -12.77 4.08
N ARG A 109 -10.11 -11.57 4.57
CA ARG A 109 -11.45 -11.17 5.02
C ARG A 109 -12.23 -10.57 3.86
N TYR A 110 -12.58 -11.41 2.89
CA TYR A 110 -13.08 -10.97 1.59
C TYR A 110 -14.42 -10.22 1.64
N ASP A 111 -15.34 -10.59 2.52
CA ASP A 111 -16.63 -9.90 2.65
C ASP A 111 -16.45 -8.45 3.12
N GLU A 112 -15.53 -8.23 4.06
CA GLU A 112 -15.23 -6.90 4.59
C GLU A 112 -14.42 -6.09 3.58
N ALA A 113 -13.54 -6.74 2.82
CA ALA A 113 -12.83 -6.12 1.71
C ALA A 113 -13.83 -5.57 0.67
N GLU A 114 -14.84 -6.36 0.29
CA GLU A 114 -15.85 -5.94 -0.69
C GLU A 114 -16.68 -4.76 -0.17
N ALA A 115 -17.11 -4.81 1.09
CA ALA A 115 -17.92 -3.74 1.69
C ALA A 115 -17.20 -2.39 1.65
N GLU A 116 -15.92 -2.37 2.03
CA GLU A 116 -15.12 -1.14 2.07
C GLU A 116 -14.79 -0.63 0.66
N LEU A 117 -14.46 -1.52 -0.29
CA LEU A 117 -14.24 -1.13 -1.68
C LEU A 117 -15.50 -0.55 -2.34
N ARG A 118 -16.67 -1.13 -2.05
CA ARG A 118 -17.96 -0.56 -2.49
C ARG A 118 -18.21 0.80 -1.85
N LYS A 119 -17.84 0.99 -0.58
CA LYS A 119 -17.99 2.29 0.09
C LYS A 119 -17.10 3.37 -0.52
N ALA A 120 -15.87 3.02 -0.89
CA ALA A 120 -14.97 3.91 -1.63
C ALA A 120 -15.58 4.36 -2.96
N ILE A 121 -16.25 3.45 -3.68
CA ILE A 121 -16.97 3.73 -4.94
C ILE A 121 -18.22 4.59 -4.69
N GLU A 122 -18.97 4.35 -3.62
CA GLU A 122 -20.13 5.20 -3.26
C GLU A 122 -19.71 6.64 -2.98
N LEU A 123 -18.58 6.84 -2.31
CA LEU A 123 -18.05 8.16 -1.96
C LEU A 123 -17.38 8.86 -3.14
N ASN A 124 -16.73 8.10 -4.03
CA ASN A 124 -16.19 8.60 -5.29
C ASN A 124 -16.47 7.62 -6.45
N PRO A 125 -17.55 7.86 -7.21
CA PRO A 125 -17.92 7.03 -8.35
C PRO A 125 -16.92 7.03 -9.51
N ASP A 126 -15.94 7.92 -9.53
CA ASP A 126 -14.88 7.97 -10.55
C ASP A 126 -13.56 7.37 -10.03
N TYR A 127 -13.57 6.71 -8.86
CA TYR A 127 -12.35 6.15 -8.28
C TYR A 127 -11.95 4.83 -8.96
N THR A 128 -11.27 4.96 -10.10
CA THR A 128 -10.80 3.83 -10.93
C THR A 128 -10.02 2.77 -10.15
N LEU A 129 -9.19 3.20 -9.20
CA LEU A 129 -8.42 2.28 -8.36
C LEU A 129 -9.31 1.44 -7.42
N ALA A 130 -10.45 1.96 -6.96
CA ALA A 130 -11.39 1.19 -6.16
C ALA A 130 -12.14 0.14 -7.00
N TYR A 131 -12.50 0.49 -8.25
CA TYR A 131 -13.04 -0.48 -9.19
C TYR A 131 -12.06 -1.60 -9.54
N TYR A 132 -10.79 -1.26 -9.76
CA TYR A 132 -9.75 -2.25 -10.04
C TYR A 132 -9.57 -3.22 -8.87
N ASN A 133 -9.43 -2.72 -7.64
CA ASN A 133 -9.27 -3.58 -6.47
C ASN A 133 -10.51 -4.44 -6.18
N LEU A 134 -11.72 -3.91 -6.42
CA LEU A 134 -12.95 -4.70 -6.30
C LEU A 134 -13.01 -5.81 -7.36
N ALA A 135 -12.58 -5.53 -8.58
CA ALA A 135 -12.53 -6.54 -9.64
C ALA A 135 -11.51 -7.66 -9.33
N VAL A 136 -10.33 -7.31 -8.79
CA VAL A 136 -9.33 -8.27 -8.33
C VAL A 136 -9.89 -9.15 -7.21
N LEU A 137 -10.52 -8.55 -6.20
CA LEU A 137 -11.18 -9.29 -5.11
C LEU A 137 -12.27 -10.25 -5.64
N LEU A 138 -13.17 -9.76 -6.50
CA LEU A 138 -14.26 -10.56 -7.06
C LEU A 138 -13.76 -11.74 -7.89
N ARG A 139 -12.64 -11.55 -8.61
CA ARG A 139 -11.99 -12.64 -9.35
C ARG A 139 -11.41 -13.69 -8.40
N GLU A 140 -10.79 -13.27 -7.31
CA GLU A 140 -10.22 -14.16 -6.29
C GLU A 140 -11.29 -15.06 -5.64
N ILE A 141 -12.49 -14.51 -5.39
CA ILE A 141 -13.61 -15.26 -4.79
C ILE A 141 -14.52 -15.96 -5.84
N GLY A 142 -14.10 -16.01 -7.11
CA GLY A 142 -14.79 -16.74 -8.18
C GLY A 142 -15.99 -16.02 -8.83
N ARG A 143 -16.23 -14.74 -8.50
CA ARG A 143 -17.29 -13.90 -9.08
C ARG A 143 -16.84 -13.22 -10.38
N HIS A 144 -16.46 -14.04 -11.36
CA HIS A 144 -15.82 -13.59 -12.59
C HIS A 144 -16.64 -12.59 -13.43
N LYS A 145 -17.97 -12.78 -13.51
CA LYS A 145 -18.84 -11.87 -14.27
C LYS A 145 -18.83 -10.45 -13.71
N GLU A 146 -18.95 -10.32 -12.40
CA GLU A 146 -18.93 -9.01 -11.73
C GLU A 146 -17.54 -8.39 -11.77
N ALA A 147 -16.48 -9.20 -11.68
CA ALA A 147 -15.11 -8.73 -11.85
C ALA A 147 -14.91 -8.05 -13.22
N GLU A 148 -15.40 -8.65 -14.32
CA GLU A 148 -15.31 -8.05 -15.66
C GLU A 148 -16.03 -6.70 -15.76
N GLU A 149 -17.18 -6.55 -15.12
CA GLU A 149 -17.91 -5.28 -15.09
C GLU A 149 -17.13 -4.18 -14.38
N HIS A 150 -16.50 -4.52 -13.26
CA HIS A 150 -15.70 -3.57 -12.48
C HIS A 150 -14.35 -3.26 -13.15
N PHE A 151 -13.72 -4.22 -13.84
CA PHE A 151 -12.53 -3.95 -14.66
C PHE A 151 -12.81 -2.91 -15.75
N LYS A 152 -13.92 -3.04 -16.47
CA LYS A 152 -14.33 -2.05 -17.50
C LYS A 152 -14.54 -0.65 -16.92
N LYS A 153 -14.97 -0.54 -15.66
CA LYS A 153 -15.11 0.75 -14.97
C LYS A 153 -13.78 1.31 -14.49
N SER A 154 -12.77 0.47 -14.27
CA SER A 154 -11.42 0.92 -13.88
C SER A 154 -10.59 1.49 -15.03
N GLU A 155 -11.03 1.29 -16.28
CA GLU A 155 -10.34 1.74 -17.50
C GLU A 155 -10.88 3.08 -18.06
N LYS A 156 -11.90 3.67 -17.43
CA LYS A 156 -12.48 4.97 -17.80
C LYS A 156 -11.74 6.13 -17.13
#